data_AF-A0A3R5TD21-F1
#
_entry.id   AF-A0A3R5TD21-F1
#
_cell.length_a   1.000
_cell.length_b   1.000
_cell.length_c   1.000
_cell.angle_alpha   90.00
_cell.angle_beta   90.00
_cell.angle_gamma   90.00
#
_symmetry.space_group_name_H-M   'P 1'
#
loop_
_entity.id
_entity.type
_entity.pdbx_description
1 polymer ?
#
loop_
_entity_poly.entity_id
_entity_poly.type
_entity_poly.pdbx_seq_one_letter_code
_entity_poly.pdbx_strand_id
1 'polypeptide(L)'
;MKTKKLSLFANLYLGVIFVAGVLVVSYVLSIRSNINFNTLALTSVGGSLIGLLVPNIISLISKKNATNIPPIDERNVAILKRYFLIVLYIVLIGIGLGLFILYALGVKTVEVGALIVCLGAVYLLIVIGAFIVKRFC
;
A
#
# COMPACT_ATOMS: atom_id res chain seq x y z
N MET A 1 -7.33 16.57 21.08
CA MET A 1 -5.86 16.75 20.96
C MET A 1 -5.06 15.43 20.99
N LYS A 2 -5.50 14.38 21.72
CA LYS A 2 -4.86 13.05 21.76
C LYS A 2 -4.80 12.31 20.40
N THR A 3 -5.81 12.45 19.54
CA THR A 3 -5.94 11.73 18.26
C THR A 3 -4.92 12.16 17.20
N LYS A 4 -4.53 13.45 17.15
CA LYS A 4 -3.52 13.98 16.21
C LYS A 4 -2.11 13.44 16.48
N LYS A 5 -1.73 13.24 17.75
CA LYS A 5 -0.42 12.66 18.10
C LYS A 5 -0.36 11.19 17.66
N LEU A 6 -1.42 10.43 17.91
CA LEU A 6 -1.50 9.02 17.55
C LEU A 6 -1.49 8.80 16.02
N SER A 7 -2.17 9.67 15.24
CA SER A 7 -2.08 9.60 13.78
C SER A 7 -0.68 9.92 13.26
N LEU A 8 0.03 10.85 13.92
CA LEU A 8 1.38 11.24 13.51
C LEU A 8 2.41 10.11 13.76
N PHE A 9 2.31 9.44 14.91
CA PHE A 9 3.13 8.24 15.19
C PHE A 9 2.82 7.08 14.25
N ALA A 10 1.54 6.85 13.92
CA ALA A 10 1.16 5.80 12.98
C ALA A 10 1.71 6.07 11.56
N ASN A 11 1.69 7.33 11.11
CA ASN A 11 2.23 7.71 9.81
C ASN A 11 3.75 7.60 9.76
N LEU A 12 4.42 7.96 10.87
CA LEU A 12 5.87 7.80 11.01
C LEU A 12 6.26 6.31 10.95
N TYR A 13 5.56 5.46 11.71
CA TYR A 13 5.80 4.02 11.73
C TYR A 13 5.58 3.38 10.36
N LEU A 14 4.49 3.75 9.68
CA LEU A 14 4.21 3.31 8.31
C LEU A 14 5.29 3.77 7.33
N GLY A 15 5.73 5.02 7.43
CA GLY A 15 6.81 5.54 6.59
C GLY A 15 8.13 4.80 6.78
N VAL A 16 8.48 4.47 8.03
CA VAL A 16 9.68 3.68 8.33
C VAL A 16 9.58 2.27 7.74
N ILE A 17 8.43 1.60 7.87
CA ILE A 17 8.23 0.27 7.26
C ILE A 17 8.31 0.34 5.74
N PHE A 18 7.72 1.37 5.12
CA PHE A 18 7.72 1.53 3.67
C PHE A 18 9.14 1.74 3.13
N VAL A 19 9.91 2.63 3.76
CA VAL A 19 11.30 2.92 3.38
C VAL A 19 12.19 1.69 3.61
N ALA A 20 12.02 1.00 4.74
CA ALA A 20 12.76 -0.23 5.03
C ALA A 20 12.46 -1.34 4.00
N GLY A 21 11.18 -1.55 3.65
CA GLY A 21 10.78 -2.52 2.63
C GLY A 21 11.37 -2.22 1.26
N VAL A 22 11.38 -0.94 0.87
CA VAL A 22 11.94 -0.48 -0.42
C VAL A 22 13.47 -0.62 -0.46
N LEU A 23 14.16 -0.39 0.66
CA LEU A 23 15.60 -0.64 0.78
C LEU A 23 15.95 -2.13 0.69
N VAL A 24 15.14 -3.00 1.30
CA VAL A 24 15.33 -4.46 1.20
C VAL A 24 15.14 -4.93 -0.24
N VAL A 25 14.09 -4.45 -0.92
CA VAL A 25 13.84 -4.80 -2.33
C VAL A 25 14.96 -4.30 -3.24
N SER A 26 15.43 -3.05 -3.07
CA SER A 26 16.52 -2.50 -3.88
C SER A 26 17.86 -3.20 -3.63
N TYR A 27 18.11 -3.68 -2.40
CA TYR A 27 19.27 -4.51 -2.08
C TYR A 27 19.22 -5.88 -2.78
N VAL A 28 18.07 -6.57 -2.72
CA VAL A 28 17.87 -7.87 -3.38
C VAL A 28 17.98 -7.74 -4.91
N LEU A 29 17.41 -6.68 -5.50
CA LEU A 29 17.53 -6.41 -6.93
C LEU A 29 18.98 -6.09 -7.34
N SER A 30 19.71 -5.35 -6.51
CA SER A 30 21.11 -5.01 -6.79
C SER A 30 21.99 -6.26 -6.88
N ILE A 31 21.78 -7.23 -5.98
CA ILE A 31 22.47 -8.53 -6.02
C ILE A 31 22.08 -9.35 -7.26
N ARG A 32 20.79 -9.38 -7.63
CA ARG A 32 20.32 -10.22 -8.75
C ARG A 32 20.65 -9.66 -10.12
N SER A 33 20.64 -8.33 -10.27
CA SER A 33 20.78 -7.66 -11.57
C SER A 33 22.17 -7.06 -11.80
N ASN A 34 23.06 -7.13 -10.81
CA ASN A 34 24.38 -6.48 -10.82
C ASN A 34 24.31 -4.96 -11.10
N ILE A 35 23.19 -4.34 -10.70
CA ILE A 35 22.96 -2.90 -10.84
C ILE A 35 23.44 -2.21 -9.56
N ASN A 36 24.03 -1.02 -9.69
CA ASN A 36 24.48 -0.22 -8.56
C ASN A 36 23.36 -0.01 -7.53
N PHE A 37 23.57 -0.51 -6.30
CA PHE A 37 22.64 -0.35 -5.20
C PHE A 37 22.29 1.12 -4.96
N ASN A 38 23.28 2.01 -5.00
CA ASN A 38 23.08 3.44 -4.77
C ASN A 38 22.07 4.09 -5.72
N THR A 39 22.07 3.73 -7.02
CA THR A 39 21.15 4.34 -7.99
C THR A 39 19.72 3.82 -7.82
N LEU A 40 19.57 2.53 -7.51
CA LEU A 40 18.28 1.90 -7.22
C LEU A 40 17.69 2.40 -5.90
N ALA A 41 18.51 2.49 -4.85
CA ALA A 41 18.09 3.00 -3.55
C ALA A 41 17.66 4.46 -3.64
N LEU A 42 18.41 5.30 -4.36
CA LEU A 42 18.08 6.73 -4.51
C LEU A 42 16.73 6.95 -5.21
N THR A 43 16.51 6.27 -6.33
CA THR A 43 15.28 6.41 -7.13
C THR A 43 14.06 5.84 -6.40
N SER A 44 14.22 4.68 -5.76
CA SER A 44 13.13 4.02 -5.04
C SER A 44 12.75 4.71 -3.72
N VAL A 45 13.72 5.22 -2.96
CA VAL A 45 13.47 6.04 -1.77
C VAL A 45 12.87 7.39 -2.16
N GLY A 46 13.38 8.02 -3.24
CA GLY A 46 12.82 9.27 -3.77
C GLY A 46 11.34 9.13 -4.16
N GLY A 47 10.99 8.08 -4.91
CA GLY A 47 9.59 7.79 -5.27
C GLY A 47 8.70 7.53 -4.06
N SER A 48 9.23 6.83 -3.05
CA SER A 48 8.48 6.52 -1.82
C SER A 48 8.20 7.76 -0.98
N LEU A 49 9.18 8.67 -0.85
CA LEU A 49 9.00 9.95 -0.14
C LEU A 49 7.94 10.82 -0.82
N ILE A 50 7.96 10.88 -2.16
CA ILE A 50 6.96 11.62 -2.94
C ILE A 50 5.57 10.99 -2.72
N GLY A 51 5.46 9.66 -2.81
CA GLY A 51 4.20 8.93 -2.59
C GLY A 51 3.61 9.16 -1.19
N LEU A 52 4.45 9.39 -0.19
CA LEU A 52 4.02 9.69 1.19
C LEU A 52 3.58 11.15 1.38
N LEU A 53 4.18 12.09 0.64
CA LEU A 53 3.88 13.52 0.73
C LEU A 53 2.61 13.94 -0.03
N VAL A 54 2.38 13.38 -1.22
CA VAL A 54 1.22 13.71 -2.08
C VAL A 54 -0.14 13.63 -1.36
N PRO A 55 -0.51 12.53 -0.67
CA PRO A 55 -1.81 12.43 -0.01
C PRO A 55 -1.96 13.42 1.15
N ASN A 56 -0.86 13.79 1.83
CA ASN A 56 -0.89 14.79 2.90
C ASN A 56 -1.20 16.18 2.35
N ILE A 57 -0.60 16.56 1.22
CA ILE A 57 -0.85 17.84 0.54
C ILE A 57 -2.30 17.92 0.05
N ILE A 58 -2.79 16.87 -0.61
CA ILE A 58 -4.20 16.77 -1.03
C ILE A 58 -5.14 16.90 0.16
N SER A 59 -4.76 16.35 1.32
CA SER A 59 -5.57 16.46 2.54
C SER A 59 -5.67 17.87 3.10
N LEU A 60 -4.57 18.62 3.06
CA LEU A 60 -4.53 20.02 3.51
C LEU A 60 -5.43 20.89 2.64
N ILE A 61 -5.43 20.66 1.32
CA ILE A 61 -6.26 21.39 0.36
C ILE A 61 -7.74 21.06 0.57
N SER A 62 -8.07 19.77 0.69
CA SER A 62 -9.45 19.29 0.92
C SER A 62 -10.04 19.80 2.24
N LYS A 63 -9.23 19.88 3.30
CA LYS A 63 -9.68 20.34 4.62
C LYS A 63 -10.01 21.83 4.65
N LYS A 64 -9.41 22.60 3.74
CA LYS A 64 -9.69 24.04 3.58
C LYS A 64 -11.10 24.31 3.01
N ASN A 65 -11.71 23.29 2.39
CA ASN A 65 -13.01 23.37 1.69
C ASN A 65 -14.13 22.55 2.36
N ALA A 66 -13.88 21.92 3.52
CA ALA A 66 -14.83 20.99 4.12
C ALA A 66 -15.78 21.69 5.11
N THR A 67 -17.04 21.86 4.68
CA THR A 67 -18.19 22.22 5.52
C THR A 67 -18.46 21.14 6.57
N ASN A 68 -19.07 21.51 7.69
CA ASN A 68 -19.26 20.75 8.92
C ASN A 68 -20.18 19.51 8.74
N ILE A 69 -19.68 18.45 8.10
CA ILE A 69 -20.40 17.20 7.87
C ILE A 69 -20.06 16.24 9.03
N PRO A 70 -21.04 15.59 9.69
CA PRO A 70 -20.79 14.68 10.79
C PRO A 70 -19.92 13.48 10.35
N PRO A 71 -19.00 13.02 11.22
CA PRO A 71 -17.91 12.13 10.83
C PRO A 71 -18.32 10.68 10.54
N ILE A 72 -19.35 10.16 11.21
CA ILE A 72 -19.80 8.76 11.06
C ILE A 72 -21.33 8.73 11.10
N ASP A 73 -21.90 8.07 10.10
CA ASP A 73 -23.34 7.79 9.98
C ASP A 73 -23.49 6.29 9.70
N GLU A 74 -24.57 5.65 10.18
CA GLU A 74 -24.72 4.18 10.13
C GLU A 74 -24.71 3.62 8.70
N ARG A 75 -25.17 4.44 7.74
CA ARG A 75 -25.08 4.18 6.28
C ARG A 75 -23.65 4.04 5.78
N ASN A 76 -22.72 4.81 6.35
CA ASN A 76 -21.33 4.85 5.89
C ASN A 76 -20.62 3.52 6.17
N VAL A 77 -20.95 2.86 7.29
CA VAL A 77 -20.40 1.54 7.65
C VAL A 77 -20.91 0.44 6.72
N ALA A 78 -22.18 0.49 6.30
CA ALA A 78 -22.74 -0.46 5.35
C ALA A 78 -22.10 -0.35 3.96
N ILE A 79 -21.85 0.88 3.50
CA ILE A 79 -21.14 1.15 2.24
C ILE A 79 -19.69 0.67 2.31
N LEU A 80 -19.01 0.92 3.44
CA LEU A 80 -17.64 0.49 3.67
C LEU A 80 -17.49 -1.04 3.62
N LYS A 81 -18.42 -1.78 4.22
CA LYS A 81 -18.47 -3.26 4.16
C LYS A 81 -18.62 -3.77 2.73
N ARG A 82 -19.52 -3.16 1.94
CA ARG A 82 -19.69 -3.52 0.53
C ARG A 82 -18.44 -3.24 -0.30
N TYR A 83 -17.82 -2.07 -0.09
CA TYR A 83 -16.60 -1.70 -0.80
C TYR A 83 -15.45 -2.66 -0.46
N PHE A 84 -15.28 -3.01 0.82
CA PHE A 84 -14.27 -3.97 1.25
C PHE A 84 -14.49 -5.36 0.64
N LEU A 85 -15.74 -5.85 0.62
CA LEU A 85 -16.09 -7.12 -0.02
C LEU A 85 -15.76 -7.13 -1.52
N ILE A 86 -16.10 -6.07 -2.25
CA ILE A 86 -15.82 -5.96 -3.68
C ILE A 86 -14.31 -6.00 -3.94
N VAL A 87 -13.54 -5.19 -3.19
CA VAL A 87 -12.08 -5.16 -3.33
C VAL A 87 -11.46 -6.51 -2.97
N LEU A 88 -11.94 -7.16 -1.90
CA LEU A 88 -11.48 -8.49 -1.50
C LEU A 88 -11.73 -9.52 -2.61
N TYR A 89 -12.93 -9.53 -3.22
CA TYR A 89 -13.25 -10.44 -4.31
C TYR A 89 -12.38 -10.19 -5.54
N ILE A 90 -12.15 -8.93 -5.92
CA ILE A 90 -11.29 -8.59 -7.07
C ILE A 90 -9.86 -9.10 -6.83
N VAL A 91 -9.31 -8.89 -5.63
CA VAL A 91 -7.95 -9.34 -5.28
C VAL A 91 -7.88 -10.87 -5.29
N LEU A 92 -8.86 -11.55 -4.69
CA LEU A 92 -8.89 -13.01 -4.62
C LEU A 92 -8.99 -13.64 -6.01
N ILE A 93 -9.88 -13.12 -6.86
CA ILE A 93 -10.06 -13.57 -8.24
C ILE A 93 -8.81 -13.26 -9.07
N GLY A 94 -8.20 -12.08 -8.90
CA GLY A 94 -6.98 -11.69 -9.61
C GLY A 94 -5.79 -12.60 -9.29
N ILE A 95 -5.55 -12.89 -8.01
CA ILE A 95 -4.48 -13.80 -7.57
C ILE A 95 -4.77 -15.23 -8.06
N GLY A 96 -6.02 -15.69 -7.95
CA GLY A 96 -6.44 -17.00 -8.43
C GLY A 96 -6.23 -17.18 -9.94
N LEU A 97 -6.66 -16.21 -10.74
CA LEU A 97 -6.42 -16.21 -12.19
C LEU A 97 -4.93 -16.17 -12.53
N GLY A 98 -4.14 -15.38 -11.81
CA GLY A 98 -2.68 -15.36 -11.97
C GLY A 98 -2.06 -16.75 -11.79
N LEU A 99 -2.49 -17.49 -10.76
CA LEU A 99 -2.03 -18.86 -10.52
C LEU A 99 -2.44 -19.82 -11.66
N PHE A 100 -3.67 -19.72 -12.17
CA PHE A 100 -4.12 -20.54 -13.31
C PHE A 100 -3.32 -20.25 -14.59
N ILE A 101 -3.00 -18.98 -14.85
CA ILE A 101 -2.18 -18.59 -16.00
C ILE A 101 -0.76 -19.14 -15.86
N LEU A 102 -0.15 -19.02 -14.67
CA LEU A 102 1.18 -19.60 -14.41
C LEU A 102 1.19 -21.12 -14.61
N TYR A 103 0.14 -21.80 -14.13
CA TYR A 103 -0.03 -23.23 -14.32
C TYR A 103 -0.17 -23.59 -15.82
N ALA A 104 -0.98 -22.84 -16.58
CA ALA A 104 -1.15 -23.04 -18.01
C ALA A 104 0.14 -22.80 -18.82
N LEU A 105 1.01 -21.90 -18.35
CA LEU A 105 2.35 -21.65 -18.90
C LEU A 105 3.38 -22.74 -18.52
N GLY A 106 2.97 -23.77 -17.79
CA GLY A 106 3.84 -24.89 -17.41
C GLY A 106 4.79 -24.59 -16.26
N VAL A 107 4.58 -23.49 -15.52
CA VAL A 107 5.39 -23.15 -14.35
C VAL A 107 5.00 -24.06 -13.19
N LYS A 108 5.83 -25.07 -12.92
CA LYS A 108 5.57 -26.07 -11.86
C LYS A 108 5.98 -25.62 -10.47
N THR A 109 6.90 -24.66 -10.38
CA THR A 109 7.46 -24.15 -9.13
C THR A 109 7.48 -22.64 -9.17
N VAL A 110 6.92 -22.01 -8.14
CA VAL A 110 7.00 -20.56 -7.96
C VAL A 110 8.25 -20.26 -7.13
N GLU A 111 9.18 -19.49 -7.69
CA GLU A 111 10.34 -19.00 -6.92
C GLU A 111 9.84 -18.22 -5.68
N VAL A 112 10.42 -18.50 -4.52
CA VAL A 112 10.08 -17.83 -3.25
C VAL A 112 10.20 -16.29 -3.38
N GLY A 113 11.17 -15.82 -4.18
CA GLY A 113 11.33 -14.40 -4.48
C GLY A 113 10.14 -13.79 -5.23
N ALA A 114 9.55 -14.50 -6.19
CA ALA A 114 8.36 -14.04 -6.91
C ALA A 114 7.11 -14.04 -5.99
N LEU A 115 7.02 -15.04 -5.10
CA LEU A 115 5.95 -15.12 -4.11
C LEU A 115 5.99 -13.93 -3.14
N ILE A 116 7.18 -13.57 -2.64
CA ILE A 116 7.39 -12.43 -1.75
C ILE A 116 7.01 -11.11 -2.41
N VAL A 117 7.32 -10.92 -3.70
CA VAL A 117 6.97 -9.69 -4.41
C VAL A 117 5.45 -9.58 -4.60
N CYS A 118 4.78 -10.67 -4.98
CA CYS A 118 3.32 -10.70 -5.08
C CYS A 118 2.64 -10.45 -3.73
N LEU A 119 3.03 -11.17 -2.68
CA LEU A 119 2.48 -10.99 -1.34
C LEU A 119 2.78 -9.61 -0.78
N GLY A 120 3.96 -9.06 -1.06
CA GLY A 120 4.33 -7.69 -0.69
C GLY A 120 3.45 -6.64 -1.37
N ALA A 121 3.16 -6.79 -2.67
CA ALA A 121 2.26 -5.89 -3.39
C ALA A 121 0.83 -5.92 -2.83
N VAL A 122 0.32 -7.12 -2.51
CA VAL A 122 -0.99 -7.30 -1.88
C VAL A 122 -1.01 -6.66 -0.49
N TYR A 123 0.05 -6.85 0.29
CA TYR A 123 0.19 -6.25 1.62
C TYR A 123 0.19 -4.71 1.54
N LEU A 124 0.92 -4.13 0.58
CA LEU A 124 0.92 -2.68 0.34
C LEU A 124 -0.47 -2.16 -0.03
N LEU A 125 -1.19 -2.87 -0.90
CA LEU A 125 -2.57 -2.52 -1.26
C LEU A 125 -3.50 -2.53 -0.04
N ILE A 126 -3.38 -3.53 0.84
CA ILE A 126 -4.17 -3.61 2.08
C ILE A 126 -3.82 -2.45 3.02
N VAL A 127 -2.54 -2.14 3.19
CA VAL A 127 -2.07 -1.04 4.06
C VAL A 127 -2.58 0.30 3.55
N ILE A 128 -2.45 0.57 2.25
CA ILE A 128 -2.95 1.79 1.62
C ILE A 128 -4.48 1.87 1.76
N GLY A 129 -5.19 0.78 1.48
CA GLY A 129 -6.64 0.70 1.63
C GLY A 129 -7.09 0.98 3.06
N ALA A 130 -6.46 0.36 4.06
CA ALA A 130 -6.75 0.59 5.48
C ALA A 130 -6.48 2.04 5.89
N PHE A 131 -5.42 2.65 5.35
CA PHE A 131 -5.08 4.03 5.63
C PHE A 131 -6.08 5.03 5.03
N ILE A 132 -6.57 4.76 3.83
CA ILE A 132 -7.64 5.52 3.18
C ILE A 132 -8.92 5.43 4.02
N VAL A 133 -9.31 4.23 4.44
CA VAL A 133 -10.51 4.03 5.26
C VAL A 133 -10.45 4.76 6.60
N LYS A 134 -9.29 4.78 7.27
CA LYS A 134 -9.06 5.56 8.51
C LYS A 134 -9.31 7.06 8.34
N ARG A 135 -9.31 7.58 7.12
CA ARG A 135 -9.59 9.00 6.86
C ARG A 135 -11.08 9.31 6.77
N PHE A 136 -11.91 8.29 6.55
CA PHE A 136 -13.37 8.41 6.40
C PHE A 136 -14.16 7.92 7.62
N CYS A 137 -13.48 7.38 8.64
CA CYS A 137 -14.00 6.96 9.94
C CYS A 137 -13.30 7.77 11.03
#